data_AF-A0A8H6IS80-F1
#
_entry.id   AF-A0A8H6IS80-F1
#
_cell.length_a   1.000
_cell.length_b   1.000
_cell.length_c   1.000
_cell.angle_alpha   90.00
_cell.angle_beta   90.00
_cell.angle_gamma   90.00
#
_symmetry.space_group_name_H-M   'P 1'
#
loop_
_entity.id
_entity.type
_entity.pdbx_description
1 polymer ?
#
loop_
_entity_poly.entity_id
_entity_poly.type
_entity_poly.pdbx_seq_one_letter_code
_entity_poly.pdbx_strand_id
1 'polypeptide(L)'
;MDDGIQPSLRAEDWDIPLPKGDIDPKQQQHADVDPGDPSTPRNILISSLPGRVKIAHYLNGIKSSLRYDEALLLYAELKPQGGHARNESFAHGWSALLTNRSFFALHLPFALLNSPPFAFSHNLCVATAFSILNRLDPLGSQETWSDQDALVAMMRGSSAIFQMIAFPAVLFVCSLLEGNLGTHQPWTLVSELTDRLVSVIESFLFIAEKRLPSQEYVARAYLIPAMVLARARKAGSGMSREEIAAGDDAIAGELTARCFNVFRNRPDLPPK
;
A
#
# COMPACT_ATOMS: atom_id res chain seq x y z
N MET A 1 -13.95 -13.24 29.05
CA MET A 1 -13.91 -12.41 27.83
C MET A 1 -12.66 -11.57 27.99
N ASP A 2 -11.63 -11.84 27.20
CA ASP A 2 -10.42 -11.01 27.19
C ASP A 2 -10.79 -9.67 26.57
N ASP A 3 -10.90 -8.64 27.41
CA ASP A 3 -10.90 -7.26 26.97
C ASP A 3 -9.53 -7.02 26.31
N GLY A 4 -9.51 -7.02 24.98
CA GLY A 4 -8.29 -6.88 24.19
C GLY A 4 -7.47 -5.68 24.69
N ILE A 5 -6.25 -5.94 25.14
CA ILE A 5 -5.36 -4.91 25.67
C ILE A 5 -5.06 -3.92 24.52
N GLN A 6 -5.48 -2.67 24.70
CA GLN A 6 -5.14 -1.59 23.79
C GLN A 6 -3.60 -1.47 23.73
N PRO A 7 -2.98 -1.33 22.54
CA PRO A 7 -1.53 -1.19 22.44
C PRO A 7 -1.07 -0.03 23.32
N SER A 8 -0.33 -0.31 24.39
CA SER A 8 0.05 0.69 25.39
C SER A 8 1.30 1.46 25.02
N LEU A 9 1.79 1.35 23.77
CA LEU A 9 3.01 2.01 23.33
C LEU A 9 2.82 3.54 23.37
N ARG A 10 3.50 4.15 24.32
CA ARG A 10 3.64 5.60 24.47
C ARG A 10 4.99 6.03 23.94
N ALA A 11 5.09 7.32 23.60
CA ALA A 11 6.37 7.89 23.16
C ALA A 11 7.47 7.76 24.23
N GLU A 12 7.07 7.78 25.51
CA GLU A 12 7.94 7.59 26.68
C GLU A 12 8.49 6.16 26.83
N ASP A 13 7.91 5.16 26.16
CA ASP A 13 8.39 3.77 26.22
C ASP A 13 9.64 3.54 25.34
N TRP A 14 10.05 4.53 24.55
CA TRP A 14 11.22 4.46 23.66
C TRP A 14 12.46 5.03 24.33
N ASP A 15 13.16 4.23 25.14
CA ASP A 15 14.41 4.61 25.83
C ASP A 15 15.67 4.41 24.97
N ILE A 16 15.51 4.34 23.64
CA ILE A 16 16.63 4.20 22.72
C ILE A 16 17.10 5.60 22.33
N PRO A 17 18.33 6.00 22.68
CA PRO A 17 18.86 7.30 22.25
C PRO A 17 18.87 7.36 20.73
N LEU A 18 18.44 8.50 20.18
CA LEU A 18 18.46 8.70 18.73
C LEU A 18 19.85 8.38 18.19
N PRO A 19 19.97 7.72 17.02
CA PRO A 19 21.26 7.50 16.39
C PRO A 19 22.01 8.83 16.31
N LYS A 20 23.16 8.87 16.98
CA LYS A 20 24.13 9.95 16.83
C LYS A 20 24.67 9.78 15.42
N GLY A 21 24.56 10.82 14.60
CA GLY A 21 25.01 10.79 13.22
C GLY A 21 26.53 10.80 13.12
N ASP A 22 27.21 9.88 13.80
CA ASP A 22 28.65 9.64 13.65
C ASP A 22 28.84 8.92 12.31
N ILE A 23 28.68 9.71 11.26
CA ILE A 23 28.98 9.35 9.88
C ILE A 23 30.49 9.16 9.84
N ASP A 24 30.93 7.98 9.37
CA ASP A 24 32.33 7.68 9.13
C ASP A 24 32.98 8.87 8.37
N PRO A 25 34.09 9.47 8.85
CA PRO A 25 34.71 10.63 8.22
C PRO A 25 35.11 10.39 6.75
N LYS A 26 35.10 9.14 6.28
CA LYS A 26 35.28 8.80 4.86
C LYS A 26 34.02 9.03 3.98
N GLN A 27 32.83 9.14 4.57
CA GLN A 27 31.57 9.44 3.86
C GLN A 27 31.23 10.94 3.81
N GLN A 28 31.99 11.79 4.52
CA GLN A 28 31.84 13.25 4.53
C GLN A 28 32.14 13.94 3.19
N GLN A 29 32.73 13.25 2.22
CA GLN A 29 33.04 13.85 0.92
C GLN A 29 31.83 14.03 -0.01
N HIS A 30 30.63 13.55 0.36
CA HIS A 30 29.45 13.61 -0.51
C HIS A 30 28.16 14.21 0.08
N ALA A 31 28.15 14.75 1.30
CA ALA A 31 26.92 15.31 1.86
C ALA A 31 27.19 16.47 2.83
N ASP A 32 27.25 17.70 2.30
CA ASP A 32 26.95 18.94 3.05
C ASP A 32 25.45 18.96 3.39
N VAL A 33 25.03 18.13 4.34
CA VAL A 33 23.65 18.14 4.85
C VAL A 33 23.68 18.72 6.26
N ASP A 34 23.13 19.93 6.41
CA ASP A 34 22.97 20.59 7.70
C ASP A 34 22.13 19.68 8.64
N PRO A 35 22.66 19.25 9.79
CA PRO A 35 21.90 18.44 10.75
C PRO A 35 20.63 19.13 11.28
N GLY A 36 20.51 20.46 11.11
CA GLY A 36 19.32 21.24 11.39
C GLY A 36 18.26 21.28 10.28
N ASP A 37 18.55 20.76 9.08
CA ASP A 37 17.61 20.83 7.96
C ASP A 37 16.37 19.96 8.21
N PRO A 38 15.14 20.54 8.27
CA PRO A 38 13.91 19.79 8.50
C PRO A 38 13.57 18.83 7.36
N SER A 39 14.19 18.97 6.20
CA SER A 39 13.96 18.12 5.03
C SER A 39 14.77 16.81 5.04
N THR A 40 15.68 16.63 5.99
CA THR A 40 16.43 15.36 6.09
C THR A 40 15.52 14.20 6.46
N PRO A 41 15.73 12.97 5.92
CA PRO A 41 14.88 11.81 6.21
C PRO A 41 14.79 11.50 7.71
N ARG A 42 15.90 11.68 8.43
CA ARG A 42 15.96 11.52 9.89
C ARG A 42 15.01 12.49 10.59
N ASN A 43 15.08 13.78 10.25
CA ASN A 43 14.25 14.80 10.88
C ASN A 43 12.76 14.63 10.49
N ILE A 44 12.46 14.20 9.26
CA ILE A 44 11.11 13.81 8.82
C ILE A 44 10.57 12.63 9.64
N LEU A 45 11.37 11.58 9.84
CA LEU A 45 10.94 10.40 10.60
C LEU A 45 10.69 10.72 12.08
N ILE A 46 11.55 11.53 12.69
CA ILE A 46 11.42 11.97 14.09
C ILE A 46 10.18 12.86 14.25
N SER A 47 10.06 13.90 13.41
CA SER A 47 8.95 14.86 13.50
C SER A 47 7.59 14.24 13.19
N SER A 48 7.52 13.26 12.29
CA SER A 48 6.27 12.57 11.93
C SER A 48 5.84 11.50 12.93
N LEU A 49 6.76 10.96 13.74
CA LEU A 49 6.48 9.82 14.63
C LEU A 49 5.31 10.08 15.60
N PRO A 50 5.22 11.21 16.32
CA PRO A 50 4.10 11.48 17.22
C PRO A 50 2.75 11.46 16.51
N GLY A 51 2.66 12.08 15.33
CA GLY A 51 1.44 12.08 14.51
C GLY A 51 1.05 10.68 14.05
N ARG A 52 2.02 9.87 13.60
CA ARG A 52 1.77 8.47 13.20
C ARG A 52 1.31 7.60 14.37
N VAL A 53 1.83 7.84 15.59
CA VAL A 53 1.39 7.15 16.82
C VAL A 53 -0.04 7.56 17.19
N LYS A 54 -0.39 8.85 17.14
CA LYS A 54 -1.78 9.31 17.36
C LYS A 54 -2.76 8.67 16.39
N ILE A 55 -2.40 8.59 15.10
CA ILE A 55 -3.21 7.90 14.07
C ILE A 55 -3.38 6.42 14.43
N ALA A 56 -2.32 5.73 14.85
CA ALA A 56 -2.41 4.34 15.25
C ALA A 56 -3.37 4.15 16.45
N HIS A 57 -3.30 5.03 17.45
CA HIS A 57 -4.24 5.01 18.59
C HIS A 57 -5.68 5.30 18.16
N TYR A 58 -5.88 6.29 17.30
CA TYR A 58 -7.20 6.63 16.74
C TYR A 58 -7.83 5.44 16.01
N LEU A 59 -7.06 4.74 15.16
CA LEU A 59 -7.52 3.59 14.37
C LEU A 59 -7.73 2.32 15.20
N ASN A 60 -7.02 2.14 16.31
CA ASN A 60 -7.11 0.94 17.16
C ASN A 60 -7.90 1.16 18.46
N GLY A 61 -8.57 2.29 18.62
CA GLY A 61 -9.37 2.59 19.80
C GLY A 61 -10.61 1.70 19.91
N ILE A 62 -10.72 0.94 21.01
CA ILE A 62 -11.82 -0.03 21.26
C ILE A 62 -13.21 0.64 21.32
N LYS A 63 -13.25 1.95 21.58
CA LYS A 63 -14.49 2.74 21.74
C LYS A 63 -14.84 3.63 20.53
N SER A 64 -14.05 3.66 19.46
CA SER A 64 -14.15 4.77 18.50
C SER A 64 -15.27 4.57 17.47
N SER A 65 -16.30 5.41 17.56
CA SER A 65 -16.93 5.90 16.34
C SER A 65 -15.86 6.75 15.62
N LEU A 66 -15.40 6.28 14.46
CA LEU A 66 -14.41 7.02 13.66
C LEU A 66 -15.05 8.34 13.20
N ARG A 67 -14.55 9.47 13.73
CA ARG A 67 -15.04 10.81 13.41
C ARG A 67 -14.20 11.42 12.29
N TYR A 68 -14.86 11.85 11.22
CA TYR A 68 -14.16 12.41 10.07
C TYR A 68 -13.38 13.70 10.40
N ASP A 69 -13.95 14.58 11.23
CA ASP A 69 -13.29 15.83 11.64
C ASP A 69 -11.96 15.57 12.36
N GLU A 70 -11.90 14.52 13.19
CA GLU A 70 -10.69 14.13 13.91
C GLU A 70 -9.63 13.59 12.95
N ALA A 71 -10.05 12.82 11.95
CA ALA A 71 -9.14 12.37 10.89
C ALA A 71 -8.55 13.54 10.10
N LEU A 72 -9.32 14.59 9.81
CA LEU A 72 -8.82 15.80 9.14
C LEU A 72 -7.80 16.57 10.00
N LEU A 73 -8.04 16.66 11.31
CA LEU A 73 -7.09 17.28 12.25
C LEU A 73 -5.76 16.50 12.30
N LEU A 74 -5.83 15.18 12.46
CA LEU A 74 -4.66 14.31 12.47
C LEU A 74 -3.88 14.34 11.15
N TYR A 75 -4.57 14.45 10.02
CA TYR A 75 -3.95 14.65 8.72
C TYR A 75 -3.18 15.98 8.66
N ALA A 76 -3.77 17.07 9.14
CA ALA A 76 -3.14 18.39 9.15
C ALA A 76 -1.90 18.43 10.06
N GLU A 77 -1.94 17.74 11.21
CA GLU A 77 -0.80 17.62 12.13
C GLU A 77 0.37 16.83 11.54
N LEU A 78 0.10 15.80 10.74
CA LEU A 78 1.15 14.93 10.17
C LEU A 78 1.76 15.47 8.87
N LYS A 79 1.09 16.43 8.19
CA LYS A 79 1.53 16.95 6.90
C LYS A 79 2.98 17.50 6.99
N PRO A 80 3.95 16.88 6.30
CA PRO A 80 5.35 17.30 6.41
C PRO A 80 5.51 18.72 5.84
N GLN A 81 6.30 19.54 6.53
CA GLN A 81 6.65 20.92 6.13
C GLN A 81 7.75 20.96 5.03
N GLY A 82 8.19 19.80 4.50
CA GLY A 82 9.30 19.66 3.55
C GLY A 82 8.88 19.19 2.16
N GLY A 83 9.44 19.82 1.12
CA GLY A 83 9.08 19.64 -0.29
C GLY A 83 9.45 18.27 -0.90
N HIS A 84 8.79 17.93 -2.01
CA HIS A 84 9.00 16.69 -2.76
C HIS A 84 10.39 16.65 -3.42
N ALA A 85 11.35 15.95 -2.80
CA ALA A 85 12.65 15.71 -3.41
C ALA A 85 12.52 14.69 -4.55
N ARG A 86 12.85 15.12 -5.77
CA ARG A 86 12.65 14.37 -7.03
C ARG A 86 13.62 13.20 -7.27
N ASN A 87 14.64 13.03 -6.43
CA ASN A 87 15.58 11.90 -6.46
C ASN A 87 15.70 11.32 -5.05
N GLU A 88 14.82 10.37 -4.73
CA GLU A 88 14.72 9.87 -3.36
C GLU A 88 15.78 8.80 -3.11
N SER A 89 16.81 9.14 -2.32
CA SER A 89 17.59 8.11 -1.64
C SER A 89 16.66 7.17 -0.86
N PHE A 90 17.11 5.94 -0.59
CA PHE A 90 16.37 4.95 0.18
C PHE A 90 15.64 5.54 1.40
N ALA A 91 16.34 6.38 2.17
CA ALA A 91 15.81 6.99 3.39
C ALA A 91 14.68 8.01 3.12
N HIS A 92 14.78 8.83 2.07
CA HIS A 92 13.70 9.75 1.67
C HIS A 92 12.47 8.95 1.24
N GLY A 93 12.68 7.96 0.36
CA GLY A 93 11.59 7.10 -0.11
C GLY A 93 10.90 6.35 1.01
N TRP A 94 11.66 5.87 1.99
CA TRP A 94 11.10 5.20 3.16
C TRP A 94 10.28 6.14 4.04
N SER A 95 10.78 7.35 4.29
CA SER A 95 10.06 8.37 5.08
C SER A 95 8.75 8.80 4.42
N ALA A 96 8.75 8.99 3.10
CA ALA A 96 7.57 9.27 2.31
C ALA A 96 6.57 8.11 2.35
N LEU A 97 7.05 6.88 2.21
CA LEU A 97 6.22 5.68 2.21
C LEU A 97 5.52 5.47 3.56
N LEU A 98 6.23 5.67 4.68
CA LEU A 98 5.64 5.58 6.02
C LEU A 98 4.56 6.65 6.25
N THR A 99 4.80 7.86 5.77
CA THR A 99 3.85 8.97 5.87
C THR A 99 2.60 8.68 5.03
N ASN A 100 2.78 8.27 3.78
CA ASN A 100 1.70 7.86 2.88
C ASN A 100 0.87 6.71 3.47
N ARG A 101 1.52 5.71 4.07
CA ARG A 101 0.82 4.60 4.74
C ARG A 101 -0.08 5.10 5.88
N SER A 102 0.39 6.05 6.68
CA SER A 102 -0.39 6.63 7.77
C SER A 102 -1.59 7.43 7.26
N PHE A 103 -1.42 8.26 6.23
CA PHE A 103 -2.53 8.97 5.59
C PHE A 103 -3.56 8.03 4.98
N PHE A 104 -3.09 7.02 4.27
CA PHE A 104 -3.94 6.02 3.66
C PHE A 104 -4.78 5.29 4.71
N ALA A 105 -4.16 4.79 5.77
CA ALA A 105 -4.87 4.09 6.85
C ALA A 105 -5.88 5.00 7.58
N LEU A 106 -5.53 6.27 7.79
CA LEU A 106 -6.39 7.25 8.45
C LEU A 106 -7.68 7.53 7.65
N HIS A 107 -7.56 7.64 6.33
CA HIS A 107 -8.65 8.04 5.45
C HIS A 107 -9.41 6.89 4.79
N LEU A 108 -8.85 5.67 4.80
CA LEU A 108 -9.45 4.50 4.15
C LEU A 108 -10.91 4.24 4.56
N PRO A 109 -11.30 4.30 5.86
CA PRO A 109 -12.70 4.07 6.27
C PRO A 109 -13.68 5.04 5.61
N PHE A 110 -13.29 6.31 5.45
CA PHE A 110 -14.12 7.35 4.85
C PHE A 110 -14.11 7.27 3.32
N ALA A 111 -12.98 6.91 2.72
CA ALA A 111 -12.86 6.71 1.28
C ALA A 111 -13.78 5.59 0.78
N LEU A 112 -13.92 4.50 1.55
CA LEU A 112 -14.78 3.37 1.21
C LEU A 112 -16.29 3.68 1.27
N LEU A 113 -16.70 4.71 2.02
CA LEU A 113 -18.10 5.14 2.06
C LEU A 113 -18.57 5.76 0.74
N ASN A 114 -17.64 6.16 -0.13
CA ASN A 114 -17.88 6.69 -1.47
C ASN A 114 -19.06 7.69 -1.54
N SER A 115 -19.04 8.69 -0.66
CA SER A 115 -20.08 9.73 -0.58
C SER A 115 -19.49 11.13 -0.68
N PRO A 116 -20.25 12.14 -1.16
CA PRO A 116 -19.73 13.48 -1.42
C PRO A 116 -19.01 14.14 -0.23
N PRO A 117 -19.44 13.99 1.04
CA PRO A 117 -18.72 14.56 2.20
C PRO A 117 -17.29 14.05 2.36
N PHE A 118 -16.98 12.86 1.83
CA PHE A 118 -15.68 12.21 1.97
C PHE A 118 -14.85 12.22 0.67
N ALA A 119 -15.21 13.07 -0.30
CA ALA A 119 -14.50 13.19 -1.58
C ALA A 119 -12.99 13.47 -1.41
N PHE A 120 -12.61 14.26 -0.40
CA PHE A 120 -11.21 14.48 -0.05
C PHE A 120 -10.50 13.16 0.31
N SER A 121 -11.10 12.36 1.20
CA SER A 121 -10.55 11.05 1.62
C SER A 121 -10.43 10.09 0.45
N HIS A 122 -11.45 10.06 -0.41
CA HIS A 122 -11.46 9.25 -1.61
C HIS A 122 -10.29 9.61 -2.54
N ASN A 123 -10.16 10.90 -2.89
CA ASN A 123 -9.11 11.37 -3.79
C ASN A 123 -7.71 11.17 -3.21
N LEU A 124 -7.55 11.40 -1.91
CA LEU A 124 -6.31 11.14 -1.19
C LEU A 124 -5.94 9.64 -1.27
N CYS A 125 -6.88 8.75 -0.93
CA CYS A 125 -6.63 7.31 -0.96
C CYS A 125 -6.32 6.80 -2.37
N VAL A 126 -7.00 7.32 -3.41
CA VAL A 126 -6.71 7.00 -4.82
C VAL A 126 -5.29 7.42 -5.19
N ALA A 127 -4.93 8.68 -4.92
CA ALA A 127 -3.59 9.20 -5.22
C ALA A 127 -2.49 8.44 -4.47
N THR A 128 -2.70 8.16 -3.19
CA THR A 128 -1.75 7.41 -2.36
C THR A 128 -1.63 5.96 -2.80
N ALA A 129 -2.74 5.29 -3.13
CA ALA A 129 -2.70 3.91 -3.63
C ALA A 129 -1.92 3.82 -4.94
N PHE A 130 -2.17 4.71 -5.90
CA PHE A 130 -1.38 4.76 -7.13
C PHE A 130 0.09 5.07 -6.87
N SER A 131 0.41 5.98 -5.94
CA SER A 131 1.80 6.28 -5.59
C SER A 131 2.53 5.05 -5.04
N ILE A 132 1.90 4.29 -4.14
CA ILE A 132 2.47 3.06 -3.56
C ILE A 132 2.64 1.97 -4.64
N LEU A 133 1.61 1.74 -5.46
CA LEU A 133 1.61 0.66 -6.44
C LEU A 133 2.52 0.97 -7.65
N ASN A 134 2.56 2.22 -8.12
CA ASN A 134 3.50 2.62 -9.19
C ASN A 134 4.95 2.58 -8.71
N ARG A 135 5.22 2.71 -7.41
CA ARG A 135 6.57 2.51 -6.87
C ARG A 135 6.98 1.03 -6.92
N LEU A 136 6.03 0.11 -6.72
CA LEU A 136 6.31 -1.32 -6.86
C LEU A 136 6.67 -1.71 -8.29
N ASP A 137 6.08 -1.07 -9.28
CA ASP A 137 6.35 -1.33 -10.69
C ASP A 137 6.38 -0.02 -11.47
N PRO A 138 7.53 0.70 -11.48
CA PRO A 138 7.66 1.92 -12.25
C PRO A 138 7.47 1.59 -13.73
N LEU A 139 6.37 2.09 -14.29
CA LEU A 139 5.91 1.86 -15.67
C LEU A 139 7.09 1.86 -16.66
N GLY A 140 7.40 0.70 -17.26
CA GLY A 140 8.20 0.63 -18.48
C GLY A 140 9.66 0.14 -18.38
N SER A 141 10.12 -0.44 -17.27
CA SER A 141 11.47 -1.05 -17.20
C SER A 141 11.42 -2.55 -16.89
N GLN A 142 10.79 -3.33 -17.78
CA GLN A 142 10.86 -4.80 -17.70
C GLN A 142 12.28 -5.34 -17.93
N GLU A 143 13.15 -4.60 -18.62
CA GLU A 143 14.49 -5.06 -19.01
C GLU A 143 15.58 -4.81 -17.96
N THR A 144 15.31 -3.97 -16.97
CA THR A 144 16.19 -3.77 -15.83
C THR A 144 15.31 -3.57 -14.60
N TRP A 145 15.01 -4.67 -13.91
CA TRP A 145 14.75 -4.59 -12.49
C TRP A 145 16.00 -3.94 -11.90
N SER A 146 16.01 -2.62 -11.74
CA SER A 146 17.18 -1.97 -11.21
C SER A 146 17.25 -2.41 -9.76
N ASP A 147 18.08 -3.41 -9.48
CA ASP A 147 18.58 -3.75 -8.16
C ASP A 147 19.21 -2.53 -7.45
N GLN A 148 19.33 -1.41 -8.15
CA GLN A 148 19.75 -0.10 -7.67
C GLN A 148 18.75 0.60 -6.73
N ASP A 149 17.43 0.29 -6.76
CA ASP A 149 16.50 0.81 -5.74
C ASP A 149 16.20 -0.25 -4.68
N ALA A 150 17.00 -0.21 -3.61
CA ALA A 150 16.87 -1.09 -2.45
C ALA A 150 15.48 -1.01 -1.79
N LEU A 151 14.77 0.13 -1.88
CA LEU A 151 13.42 0.25 -1.33
C LEU A 151 12.41 -0.54 -2.16
N VAL A 152 12.48 -0.43 -3.47
CA VAL A 152 11.62 -1.22 -4.38
C VAL A 152 11.91 -2.70 -4.22
N ALA A 153 13.19 -3.08 -4.15
CA ALA A 153 13.59 -4.46 -3.88
C ALA A 153 13.03 -4.97 -2.55
N MET A 154 13.04 -4.16 -1.48
CA MET A 154 12.45 -4.54 -0.19
C MET A 154 10.93 -4.52 -0.14
N MET A 155 10.25 -3.70 -0.95
CA MET A 155 8.79 -3.77 -1.07
C MET A 155 8.35 -5.01 -1.88
N ARG A 156 9.15 -5.39 -2.88
CA ARG A 156 8.98 -6.61 -3.68
C ARG A 156 9.44 -7.87 -2.93
N GLY A 157 10.45 -7.78 -2.07
CA GLY A 157 10.87 -8.85 -1.15
C GLY A 157 9.98 -8.86 0.09
N SER A 158 9.74 -10.01 0.71
CA SER A 158 8.84 -10.10 1.87
C SER A 158 9.51 -9.69 3.18
N SER A 159 10.19 -8.53 3.23
CA SER A 159 10.66 -8.02 4.54
C SER A 159 9.44 -7.58 5.37
N ALA A 160 9.34 -8.06 6.62
CA ALA A 160 8.14 -7.99 7.46
C ALA A 160 7.54 -6.58 7.59
N ILE A 161 8.38 -5.54 7.59
CA ILE A 161 7.94 -4.14 7.69
C ILE A 161 7.35 -3.59 6.37
N PHE A 162 7.65 -4.21 5.22
CA PHE A 162 7.22 -3.80 3.88
C PHE A 162 6.08 -4.64 3.31
N GLN A 163 5.88 -5.87 3.81
CA GLN A 163 4.83 -6.81 3.35
C GLN A 163 3.42 -6.19 3.31
N MET A 164 3.12 -5.27 4.23
CA MET A 164 1.78 -4.74 4.45
C MET A 164 1.56 -3.34 3.88
N ILE A 165 2.46 -2.83 3.04
CA ILE A 165 2.35 -1.46 2.52
C ILE A 165 1.49 -1.43 1.25
N ALA A 166 1.81 -2.31 0.29
CA ALA A 166 1.11 -2.34 -0.98
C ALA A 166 -0.20 -3.13 -0.95
N PHE A 167 -0.32 -4.11 -0.04
CA PHE A 167 -1.50 -4.97 0.00
C PHE A 167 -2.81 -4.19 0.30
N PRO A 168 -2.87 -3.29 1.32
CA PRO A 168 -4.05 -2.45 1.51
C PRO A 168 -4.35 -1.53 0.32
N ALA A 169 -3.31 -1.02 -0.36
CA ALA A 169 -3.46 -0.17 -1.54
C ALA A 169 -4.11 -0.92 -2.72
N VAL A 170 -3.65 -2.14 -3.02
CA VAL A 170 -4.26 -2.93 -4.10
C VAL A 170 -5.68 -3.36 -3.74
N LEU A 171 -5.96 -3.69 -2.47
CA LEU A 171 -7.33 -4.02 -2.05
C LEU A 171 -8.29 -2.85 -2.22
N PHE A 172 -7.84 -1.62 -1.91
CA PHE A 172 -8.63 -0.43 -2.16
C PHE A 172 -8.88 -0.22 -3.65
N VAL A 173 -7.86 -0.34 -4.50
CA VAL A 173 -8.00 -0.28 -5.97
C VAL A 173 -8.98 -1.36 -6.48
N CYS A 174 -8.90 -2.58 -5.95
CA CYS A 174 -9.86 -3.65 -6.25
C CYS A 174 -11.29 -3.27 -5.85
N SER A 175 -11.47 -2.64 -4.68
CA SER A 175 -12.78 -2.20 -4.21
C SER A 175 -13.41 -1.11 -5.10
N LEU A 176 -12.58 -0.22 -5.65
CA LEU A 176 -13.02 0.80 -6.60
C LEU A 176 -13.46 0.16 -7.93
N LEU A 177 -12.69 -0.81 -8.41
CA LEU A 177 -13.00 -1.52 -9.65
C LEU A 177 -14.30 -2.33 -9.49
N GLU A 178 -14.44 -3.12 -8.41
CA GLU A 178 -15.68 -3.84 -8.08
C GLU A 178 -16.89 -2.92 -7.91
N GLY A 179 -16.71 -1.76 -7.28
CA GLY A 179 -17.76 -0.74 -7.17
C GLY A 179 -18.27 -0.28 -8.53
N ASN A 180 -17.38 -0.18 -9.53
CA ASN A 180 -17.74 0.20 -10.89
C ASN A 180 -18.49 -0.92 -11.65
N LEU A 181 -18.21 -2.20 -11.34
CA LEU A 181 -18.92 -3.33 -11.96
C LEU A 181 -20.41 -3.37 -11.61
N GLY A 182 -20.81 -2.71 -10.50
CA GLY A 182 -22.16 -2.82 -9.94
C GLY A 182 -23.11 -1.65 -10.21
N THR A 183 -22.64 -0.52 -10.76
CA THR A 183 -23.46 0.70 -10.85
C THR A 183 -23.26 1.44 -12.16
N HIS A 184 -24.31 1.58 -12.98
CA HIS A 184 -24.39 2.56 -14.08
C HIS A 184 -24.78 3.95 -13.55
N GLN A 185 -24.01 4.49 -12.60
CA GLN A 185 -24.24 5.85 -12.11
C GLN A 185 -23.48 6.86 -12.98
N PRO A 186 -23.99 8.08 -13.22
CA PRO A 186 -23.31 9.07 -14.06
C PRO A 186 -21.96 9.57 -13.50
N TRP A 187 -21.66 9.25 -12.24
CA TRP A 187 -20.36 9.46 -11.58
C TRP A 187 -19.50 8.18 -11.50
N THR A 188 -19.79 7.17 -12.32
CA THR A 188 -18.89 6.03 -12.54
C THR A 188 -17.50 6.49 -12.93
N LEU A 189 -16.49 5.69 -12.57
CA LEU A 189 -15.11 5.94 -12.95
C LEU A 189 -15.05 6.12 -14.47
N VAL A 190 -14.39 7.21 -14.91
CA VAL A 190 -14.10 7.44 -16.33
C VAL A 190 -13.34 6.22 -16.88
N SER A 191 -13.58 5.86 -18.15
CA SER A 191 -12.91 4.72 -18.81
C SER A 191 -11.40 4.72 -18.57
N GLU A 192 -10.75 5.88 -18.72
CA GLU A 192 -9.32 6.06 -18.49
C GLU A 192 -8.86 5.66 -17.08
N LEU A 193 -9.68 5.97 -16.07
CA LEU A 193 -9.37 5.59 -14.70
C LEU A 193 -9.56 4.08 -14.50
N THR A 194 -10.57 3.49 -15.14
CA THR A 194 -10.79 2.03 -15.11
C THR A 194 -9.61 1.28 -15.73
N ASP A 195 -9.15 1.70 -16.91
CA ASP A 195 -8.00 1.11 -17.59
C ASP A 195 -6.74 1.22 -16.73
N ARG A 196 -6.55 2.36 -16.06
CA ARG A 196 -5.43 2.57 -15.14
C ARG A 196 -5.52 1.68 -13.90
N LEU A 197 -6.70 1.47 -13.32
CA LEU A 197 -6.88 0.55 -12.18
C LEU A 197 -6.55 -0.89 -12.61
N VAL A 198 -7.04 -1.33 -13.78
CA VAL A 198 -6.75 -2.65 -14.35
C VAL A 198 -5.24 -2.84 -14.54
N SER A 199 -4.57 -1.89 -15.20
CA SER A 199 -3.12 -1.95 -15.45
C SER A 199 -2.31 -2.07 -14.15
N VAL A 200 -2.69 -1.32 -13.11
CA VAL A 200 -1.98 -1.36 -11.83
C VAL A 200 -2.23 -2.68 -11.07
N ILE A 201 -3.44 -3.25 -11.15
CA ILE A 201 -3.72 -4.58 -10.59
C ILE A 201 -2.89 -5.65 -11.32
N GLU A 202 -2.76 -5.57 -12.65
CA GLU A 202 -1.97 -6.51 -13.44
C GLU A 202 -0.49 -6.48 -13.06
N SER A 203 0.11 -5.29 -12.95
CA SER A 203 1.48 -5.11 -12.46
C SER A 203 1.67 -5.68 -11.06
N PHE A 204 0.73 -5.43 -10.15
CA PHE A 204 0.78 -6.00 -8.80
C PHE A 204 0.69 -7.54 -8.82
N LEU A 205 -0.21 -8.10 -9.64
CA LEU A 205 -0.38 -9.55 -9.76
C LEU A 205 0.86 -10.25 -10.31
N PHE A 206 1.54 -9.64 -11.28
CA PHE A 206 2.81 -10.15 -11.79
C PHE A 206 3.86 -10.28 -10.67
N ILE A 207 3.96 -9.26 -9.81
CA ILE A 207 4.86 -9.30 -8.64
C ILE A 207 4.39 -10.34 -7.62
N ALA A 208 3.10 -10.38 -7.32
CA ALA A 208 2.50 -11.32 -6.37
C ALA A 208 2.71 -12.78 -6.80
N GLU A 209 2.51 -13.08 -8.08
CA GLU A 209 2.69 -14.42 -8.65
C GLU A 209 4.14 -14.89 -8.54
N LYS A 210 5.11 -14.03 -8.88
CA LYS A 210 6.54 -14.32 -8.72
C LYS A 210 6.96 -14.61 -7.28
N ARG A 211 6.16 -14.18 -6.30
CA ARG A 211 6.42 -14.36 -4.86
C ARG A 211 5.68 -15.54 -4.24
N LEU A 212 4.67 -16.11 -4.90
CA LEU A 212 3.98 -17.31 -4.40
C LEU A 212 4.94 -18.45 -4.01
N PRO A 213 6.07 -18.67 -4.72
CA PRO A 213 7.06 -19.68 -4.32
C PRO A 213 7.78 -19.39 -2.99
N SER A 214 7.89 -18.14 -2.55
CA SER A 214 8.85 -17.79 -1.47
C SER A 214 8.35 -18.11 -0.04
N GLN A 215 7.17 -18.70 0.15
CA GLN A 215 6.46 -18.96 1.43
C GLN A 215 6.18 -17.75 2.33
N GLU A 216 6.94 -16.67 2.18
CA GLU A 216 6.80 -15.42 2.92
C GLU A 216 5.65 -14.54 2.39
N TYR A 217 4.96 -14.97 1.33
CA TYR A 217 3.89 -14.22 0.70
C TYR A 217 2.53 -14.87 0.92
N VAL A 218 1.55 -14.07 1.35
CA VAL A 218 0.21 -14.58 1.64
C VAL A 218 -0.57 -14.74 0.34
N ALA A 219 -1.00 -15.96 0.03
CA ALA A 219 -1.77 -16.30 -1.19
C ALA A 219 -2.97 -15.35 -1.44
N ARG A 220 -3.56 -14.80 -0.38
CA ARG A 220 -4.64 -13.78 -0.47
C ARG A 220 -4.27 -12.56 -1.29
N ALA A 221 -3.01 -12.15 -1.27
CA ALA A 221 -2.55 -10.99 -2.01
C ALA A 221 -2.45 -11.28 -3.52
N TYR A 222 -2.35 -12.56 -3.92
CA TYR A 222 -2.55 -12.95 -5.32
C TYR A 222 -4.04 -13.20 -5.64
N LEU A 223 -4.73 -14.00 -4.83
CA LEU A 223 -6.07 -14.48 -5.14
C LEU A 223 -7.12 -13.36 -5.23
N ILE A 224 -7.12 -12.40 -4.29
CA ILE A 224 -8.14 -11.35 -4.26
C ILE A 224 -8.04 -10.44 -5.51
N PRO A 225 -6.86 -9.85 -5.84
CA PRO A 225 -6.77 -9.01 -7.03
C PRO A 225 -7.00 -9.80 -8.33
N ALA A 226 -6.62 -11.09 -8.37
CA ALA A 226 -6.84 -11.95 -9.54
C ALA A 226 -8.34 -12.21 -9.77
N MET A 227 -9.10 -12.48 -8.71
CA MET A 227 -10.56 -12.62 -8.77
C MET A 227 -11.23 -11.36 -9.32
N VAL A 228 -10.88 -10.19 -8.76
CA VAL A 228 -11.45 -8.90 -9.17
C VAL A 228 -11.12 -8.58 -10.63
N LEU A 229 -9.88 -8.83 -11.05
CA LEU A 229 -9.46 -8.64 -12.44
C LEU A 229 -10.21 -9.58 -13.40
N ALA A 230 -10.41 -10.85 -13.03
CA ALA A 230 -11.17 -11.79 -13.83
C ALA A 230 -12.63 -11.35 -14.01
N ARG A 231 -13.26 -10.85 -12.94
CA ARG A 231 -14.61 -10.27 -13.00
C ARG A 231 -14.66 -9.03 -13.87
N ALA A 232 -13.70 -8.12 -13.75
CA ALA A 232 -13.63 -6.92 -14.58
C ALA A 232 -13.48 -7.25 -16.07
N ARG A 233 -12.68 -8.28 -16.42
CA ARG A 233 -12.55 -8.76 -17.81
C ARG A 233 -13.85 -9.35 -18.35
N LYS A 234 -14.58 -10.13 -17.53
CA LYS A 234 -15.90 -10.67 -17.92
C LYS A 234 -16.93 -9.55 -18.11
N ALA A 235 -16.95 -8.56 -17.22
CA ALA A 235 -17.81 -7.38 -17.38
C ALA A 235 -17.47 -6.60 -18.66
N GLY A 236 -16.17 -6.43 -18.96
CA GLY A 236 -15.71 -5.82 -20.22
C GLY A 236 -16.10 -6.59 -21.48
N SER A 237 -16.35 -7.91 -21.37
CA SER A 237 -16.87 -8.75 -22.45
C SER A 237 -18.39 -8.66 -22.64
N GLY A 238 -19.09 -7.88 -21.81
CA GLY A 238 -20.53 -7.67 -21.89
C GLY A 238 -21.37 -8.63 -21.04
N MET A 239 -20.74 -9.44 -20.17
CA MET A 239 -21.48 -10.32 -19.25
C MET A 239 -22.19 -9.50 -18.16
N SER A 240 -23.41 -9.92 -17.80
CA SER A 240 -24.14 -9.31 -16.69
C SER A 240 -23.50 -9.66 -15.34
N ARG A 241 -23.85 -8.89 -14.30
CA ARG A 241 -23.36 -9.15 -12.94
C ARG A 241 -23.78 -10.53 -12.43
N GLU A 242 -24.99 -10.96 -12.75
CA GLU A 242 -25.53 -12.27 -12.37
C GLU A 242 -24.78 -13.41 -13.07
N GLU A 243 -24.44 -13.23 -14.35
CA GLU A 243 -23.64 -14.20 -15.13
C GLU A 243 -22.21 -14.31 -14.59
N ILE A 244 -21.61 -13.17 -14.20
CA ILE A 244 -20.29 -13.14 -13.56
C ILE A 244 -20.34 -13.88 -12.22
N ALA A 245 -21.33 -13.57 -11.38
CA ALA A 245 -21.50 -14.19 -10.07
C ALA A 245 -21.73 -15.71 -10.17
N ALA A 246 -22.51 -16.16 -11.16
CA ALA A 246 -22.71 -17.60 -11.41
C ALA A 246 -21.42 -18.33 -11.81
N GLY A 247 -20.43 -17.62 -12.36
CA GLY A 247 -19.13 -18.15 -12.73
C GLY A 247 -18.04 -17.98 -11.67
N ASP A 248 -18.33 -17.42 -10.50
CA ASP A 248 -17.32 -17.10 -9.48
C ASP A 248 -16.64 -18.34 -8.92
N ASP A 249 -17.38 -19.42 -8.65
CA ASP A 249 -16.82 -20.68 -8.14
C ASP A 249 -15.84 -21.30 -9.14
N ALA A 250 -16.14 -21.21 -10.44
CA ALA A 250 -15.26 -21.71 -11.49
C ALA A 250 -13.97 -20.88 -11.58
N ILE A 251 -14.09 -19.54 -11.53
CA ILE A 251 -12.92 -18.64 -11.51
C ILE A 251 -12.06 -18.91 -10.27
N ALA A 252 -12.69 -19.01 -9.10
CA ALA A 252 -12.00 -19.27 -7.84
C ALA A 252 -11.27 -20.61 -7.87
N GLY A 253 -11.90 -21.66 -8.44
CA GLY A 253 -11.29 -22.97 -8.65
C GLY A 253 -10.05 -22.91 -9.54
N GLU A 254 -10.14 -22.22 -10.68
CA GLU A 254 -9.01 -22.06 -11.61
C GLU A 254 -7.84 -21.30 -10.97
N LEU A 255 -8.12 -20.15 -10.33
CA LEU A 255 -7.10 -19.32 -9.69
C LEU A 255 -6.45 -20.03 -8.49
N THR A 256 -7.24 -20.78 -7.73
CA THR A 256 -6.73 -21.60 -6.62
C THR A 256 -5.82 -22.70 -7.14
N ALA A 257 -6.22 -23.41 -8.20
CA ALA A 257 -5.39 -24.43 -8.85
C ALA A 257 -4.08 -23.85 -9.39
N ARG A 258 -4.12 -22.68 -10.05
CA ARG A 258 -2.92 -21.97 -10.50
C ARG A 258 -2.02 -21.59 -9.33
N CYS A 259 -2.58 -21.01 -8.27
CA CYS A 259 -1.83 -20.65 -7.06
C CYS A 259 -1.14 -21.87 -6.43
N PHE A 260 -1.85 -23.00 -6.30
CA PHE A 260 -1.29 -24.25 -5.79
C PHE A 260 -0.22 -24.83 -6.72
N ASN A 261 -0.39 -24.77 -8.04
CA ASN A 261 0.59 -25.25 -9.00
C ASN A 261 1.90 -24.45 -8.91
N VAL A 262 1.82 -23.12 -8.80
CA VAL A 262 3.00 -22.26 -8.59
C VAL A 262 3.69 -22.59 -7.27
N PHE A 263 2.92 -22.82 -6.20
CA PHE A 263 3.48 -23.22 -4.90
C PHE A 263 4.10 -24.62 -4.91
N ARG A 264 3.59 -25.54 -5.74
CA ARG A 264 4.08 -26.92 -5.84
C ARG A 264 5.34 -27.03 -6.71
N ASN A 265 5.42 -26.27 -7.80
CA ASN A 265 6.53 -26.31 -8.76
C ASN A 265 7.71 -25.43 -8.33
N ARG A 266 8.06 -25.50 -7.04
CA ARG A 266 9.09 -24.68 -6.44
C ARG A 266 10.48 -25.04 -6.98
N PRO A 267 11.26 -24.08 -7.50
CA PRO A 267 12.62 -24.36 -7.96
C PRO A 267 13.57 -24.73 -6.81
N ASP A 268 13.21 -24.42 -5.56
CA ASP A 268 13.93 -24.72 -4.32
C ASP A 268 13.62 -26.09 -3.72
N LEU A 269 12.58 -26.79 -4.19
CA LEU A 269 12.24 -28.13 -3.70
C LEU A 269 12.65 -29.20 -4.73
N PRO A 270 13.30 -30.30 -4.32
CA PRO A 270 13.57 -31.40 -5.22
C PRO A 270 12.25 -31.97 -5.76
N PRO A 271 12.18 -32.32 -7.07
CA PRO A 271 11.00 -32.95 -7.63
C PRO A 271 10.75 -34.28 -6.91
N LYS A 272 9.53 -34.44 -6.41
CA LYS A 272 9.05 -35.72 -5.86
C LYS A 272 8.65 -36.66 -6.97
#